data_AF-A0A969CZF7-F1
#
_entry.id   AF-A0A969CZF7-F1
#
_cell.length_a   1.000
_cell.length_b   1.000
_cell.length_c   1.000
_cell.angle_alpha   90.00
_cell.angle_beta   90.00
_cell.angle_gamma   90.00
#
_symmetry.space_group_name_H-M   'P 1'
#
loop_
_entity.id
_entity.type
_entity.pdbx_description
1 polymer ?
#
loop_
_entity_poly.entity_id
_entity_poly.type
_entity_poly.pdbx_seq_one_letter_code
_entity_poly.pdbx_strand_id
1 'polypeptide(L)'
;DPCRLVYRGVLRAATPSASTVVTRVHRHPAERPAVALLLAVFLAYPVGAALGGEIWFVAVVGAIGSLAITRLYRVAPLRKVTGHVSIDILAFLWGIFLVVEGLRRVGAVSWLQAIYATAPSGSGAHLATIGVTSAFGSALLDNHPMSILNMLAIPNDGDARPLLAALVGGDIGPRLLPIGSLAGLLWMDLLRRSCVSIGIGRFLRLGTVVLIPTLALSLLLLWGL
;
A
#
# COMPACT_ATOMS: atom_id res chain seq x y z
N ASP A 1 1.99 19.86 -24.13
CA ASP A 1 0.92 18.93 -23.75
C ASP A 1 -0.43 19.46 -24.27
N PRO A 2 -0.99 18.86 -25.33
CA PRO A 2 -2.23 19.34 -25.95
C PRO A 2 -3.43 19.33 -24.98
N CYS A 3 -3.40 18.53 -23.91
CA CYS A 3 -4.46 18.55 -22.90
C CYS A 3 -4.46 19.83 -22.04
N ARG A 4 -3.30 20.45 -21.80
CA ARG A 4 -3.21 21.73 -21.05
C ARG A 4 -3.70 22.93 -21.84
N LEU A 5 -3.70 22.85 -23.18
CA LEU A 5 -4.16 23.93 -24.06
C LEU A 5 -5.68 23.94 -24.18
N VAL A 6 -6.29 22.77 -24.33
CA VAL A 6 -7.75 22.64 -24.55
C VAL A 6 -8.55 23.06 -23.31
N TYR A 7 -8.08 22.73 -22.10
CA TYR A 7 -8.81 23.02 -20.86
C TYR A 7 -8.36 24.29 -20.14
N ARG A 8 -7.44 25.07 -20.71
CA ARG A 8 -6.88 26.26 -20.04
C ARG A 8 -7.95 27.32 -19.76
N GLY A 9 -8.92 27.48 -20.65
CA GLY A 9 -10.04 28.41 -20.49
C GLY A 9 -11.04 27.93 -19.44
N VAL A 10 -11.39 26.64 -19.47
CA VAL A 10 -12.31 26.01 -18.51
C VAL A 10 -11.71 26.02 -17.11
N LEU A 11 -10.44 25.65 -16.96
CA LEU A 11 -9.74 25.69 -15.67
C LEU A 11 -9.63 27.11 -15.13
N ARG A 12 -9.32 28.11 -15.98
CA ARG A 12 -9.27 29.52 -15.56
C ARG A 12 -10.64 30.07 -15.15
N ALA A 13 -11.70 29.70 -15.86
CA ALA A 13 -13.07 30.11 -15.54
C ALA A 13 -13.65 29.35 -14.32
N ALA A 14 -13.20 28.13 -14.07
CA ALA A 14 -13.64 27.28 -12.96
C ALA A 14 -12.81 27.48 -11.68
N THR A 15 -11.60 28.05 -11.74
CA THR A 15 -10.97 28.63 -10.55
C THR A 15 -11.77 29.87 -10.18
N PRO A 16 -12.48 29.88 -9.04
CA PRO A 16 -12.91 31.15 -8.46
C PRO A 16 -11.67 32.04 -8.37
N SER A 17 -11.80 33.34 -8.62
CA SER A 17 -10.84 34.31 -8.08
C SER A 17 -10.59 33.86 -6.65
N ALA A 18 -9.35 33.55 -6.29
CA ALA A 18 -9.02 33.03 -4.98
C ALA A 18 -9.50 34.06 -3.95
N SER A 19 -10.75 33.93 -3.52
CA SER A 19 -11.21 34.52 -2.29
C SER A 19 -10.31 33.83 -1.30
N THR A 20 -9.42 34.61 -0.72
CA THR A 20 -8.57 34.14 0.35
C THR A 20 -9.53 33.79 1.48
N VAL A 21 -10.08 32.58 1.44
CA VAL A 21 -10.72 31.97 2.59
C VAL A 21 -9.54 31.73 3.51
N VAL A 22 -9.20 32.76 4.27
CA VAL A 22 -8.30 32.67 5.41
C VAL A 22 -9.07 31.82 6.41
N THR A 23 -9.03 30.52 6.21
CA THR A 23 -9.41 29.55 7.22
C THR A 23 -8.40 29.77 8.32
N ARG A 24 -8.78 30.55 9.33
CA ARG A 24 -7.95 30.85 10.48
C ARG A 24 -7.84 29.54 11.26
N VAL A 25 -6.90 28.68 10.88
CA VAL A 25 -6.66 27.37 11.50
C VAL A 25 -6.40 27.60 12.98
N HIS A 26 -7.42 27.37 13.81
CA HIS A 26 -7.30 27.45 15.25
C HIS A 26 -6.51 26.24 15.70
N ARG A 27 -5.24 26.46 16.05
CA ARG A 27 -4.37 25.39 16.55
C ARG A 27 -4.91 24.91 17.89
N HIS A 28 -5.31 23.65 17.94
CA HIS A 28 -5.69 23.03 19.21
C HIS A 28 -4.41 22.65 19.99
N PRO A 29 -4.34 22.85 21.31
CA PRO A 29 -3.16 22.45 22.10
C PRO A 29 -2.82 20.95 22.01
N ALA A 30 -3.79 20.12 21.63
CA ALA A 30 -3.61 18.68 21.37
C ALA A 30 -2.82 18.36 20.09
N GLU A 31 -2.64 19.31 19.17
CA GLU A 31 -1.95 19.05 17.89
C GLU A 31 -0.50 18.66 18.10
N ARG A 32 0.22 19.38 18.97
CA ARG A 32 1.64 19.09 19.28
C ARG A 32 1.85 17.68 19.84
N PRO A 33 1.15 17.26 20.92
CA PRO A 33 1.31 15.90 21.44
C PRO A 33 0.81 14.84 20.46
N ALA A 34 -0.24 15.13 19.66
CA ALA A 34 -0.72 14.18 18.65
C ALA A 34 0.33 13.95 17.54
N VAL A 35 0.96 15.02 17.03
CA VAL A 35 2.05 14.91 16.05
C VAL A 35 3.26 14.24 16.67
N ALA A 36 3.63 14.56 17.91
CA ALA A 36 4.71 13.89 18.61
C ALA A 36 4.46 12.39 18.77
N LEU A 37 3.23 11.99 19.14
CA LEU A 37 2.83 10.59 19.22
C LEU A 37 2.88 9.91 17.86
N LEU A 38 2.38 10.56 16.80
CA LEU A 38 2.43 10.04 15.44
C LEU A 38 3.88 9.76 15.01
N LEU A 39 4.78 10.71 15.24
CA LEU A 39 6.20 10.56 14.94
C LEU A 39 6.84 9.44 15.78
N ALA A 40 6.51 9.38 17.07
CA ALA A 40 7.01 8.33 17.95
C ALA A 40 6.55 6.93 17.49
N VAL A 41 5.26 6.76 17.16
CA VAL A 41 4.70 5.51 16.65
C VAL A 41 5.33 5.15 15.30
N PHE A 42 5.48 6.12 14.39
CA PHE A 42 6.11 5.92 13.09
C PHE A 42 7.55 5.40 13.22
N LEU A 43 8.34 5.98 14.13
CA LEU A 43 9.71 5.55 14.39
C LEU A 43 9.78 4.23 15.20
N ALA A 44 8.80 3.97 16.06
CA ALA A 44 8.74 2.75 16.86
C ALA A 44 8.48 1.50 16.02
N TYR A 45 7.80 1.61 14.87
CA TYR A 45 7.57 0.46 13.98
C TYR A 45 8.87 -0.22 13.51
N PRO A 46 9.80 0.47 12.81
CA PRO A 46 11.05 -0.15 12.37
C PRO A 46 11.96 -0.52 13.54
N VAL A 47 12.01 0.28 14.61
CA VAL A 47 12.83 -0.03 15.80
C VAL A 47 12.31 -1.27 16.52
N GLY A 48 11.00 -1.37 16.74
CA GLY A 48 10.36 -2.54 17.36
C GLY A 48 10.62 -3.81 16.54
N ALA A 49 10.43 -3.73 15.22
CA ALA A 49 10.73 -4.84 14.32
C ALA A 49 12.22 -5.25 14.35
N ALA A 50 13.14 -4.28 14.35
CA ALA A 50 14.59 -4.55 14.40
C ALA A 50 15.04 -5.21 15.71
N LEU A 51 14.33 -4.96 16.81
CA LEU A 51 14.56 -5.60 18.11
C LEU A 51 13.85 -6.96 18.26
N GLY A 52 13.19 -7.45 17.20
CA GLY A 52 12.40 -8.68 17.24
C GLY A 52 11.08 -8.55 18.03
N GLY A 53 10.65 -7.33 18.32
CA GLY A 53 9.41 -7.05 19.01
C GLY A 53 8.19 -7.20 18.11
N GLU A 54 7.05 -7.55 18.71
CA GLU A 54 5.81 -7.72 17.97
C GLU A 54 5.19 -6.36 17.60
N ILE A 55 4.96 -6.16 16.30
CA ILE A 55 4.52 -4.88 15.74
C ILE A 55 3.15 -4.44 16.27
N TRP A 56 2.27 -5.37 16.62
CA TRP A 56 0.95 -5.05 17.17
C TRP A 56 1.05 -4.27 18.49
N PHE A 57 2.12 -4.44 19.27
CA PHE A 57 2.32 -3.70 20.51
C PHE A 57 2.47 -2.20 20.24
N VAL A 58 3.23 -1.83 19.21
CA VAL A 58 3.39 -0.44 18.77
C VAL A 58 2.04 0.16 18.38
N ALA A 59 1.21 -0.59 17.66
CA ALA A 59 -0.13 -0.17 17.26
C ALA A 59 -1.06 0.05 18.47
N VAL A 60 -1.07 -0.87 19.44
CA VAL A 60 -1.89 -0.77 20.66
C VAL A 60 -1.45 0.42 21.52
N VAL A 61 -0.14 0.61 21.72
CA VAL A 61 0.39 1.76 22.47
C VAL A 61 0.03 3.07 21.77
N GLY A 62 0.14 3.14 20.45
CA GLY A 62 -0.27 4.31 19.67
C GLY A 62 -1.77 4.62 19.79
N ALA A 63 -2.62 3.58 19.78
CA ALA A 63 -4.06 3.73 19.98
C ALA A 63 -4.40 4.23 21.39
N ILE A 64 -3.81 3.63 22.43
CA ILE A 64 -3.98 4.06 23.82
C ILE A 64 -3.50 5.50 24.00
N GLY A 65 -2.33 5.85 23.45
CA GLY A 65 -1.80 7.21 23.48
C GLY A 65 -2.74 8.22 22.82
N SER A 66 -3.34 7.85 21.69
CA SER A 66 -4.29 8.70 20.96
C SER A 66 -5.56 8.95 21.79
N LEU A 67 -6.07 7.91 22.46
CA LEU A 67 -7.21 8.03 23.37
C LEU A 67 -6.85 8.89 24.61
N ALA A 68 -5.64 8.73 25.14
CA ALA A 68 -5.15 9.50 26.27
C ALA A 68 -5.05 11.00 25.92
N ILE A 69 -4.44 11.35 24.78
CA ILE A 69 -4.37 12.75 24.30
C ILE A 69 -5.78 13.31 24.09
N THR A 70 -6.67 12.55 23.47
CA THR A 70 -8.07 12.97 23.26
C THR A 70 -8.74 13.30 24.60
N ARG A 71 -8.57 12.45 25.61
CA ARG A 71 -9.16 12.62 26.95
C ARG A 71 -8.54 13.81 27.69
N LEU A 72 -7.20 13.89 27.73
CA LEU A 72 -6.46 14.91 28.48
C LEU A 72 -6.74 16.32 27.96
N TYR A 73 -6.76 16.48 26.64
CA TYR A 73 -7.00 17.78 26.00
C TYR A 73 -8.47 18.03 25.67
N ARG A 74 -9.39 17.15 26.09
CA ARG A 74 -10.84 17.25 25.87
C ARG A 74 -11.21 17.51 24.40
N VAL A 75 -10.47 16.89 23.48
CA VAL A 75 -10.62 17.08 22.03
C VAL A 75 -12.02 16.66 21.55
N ALA A 76 -12.47 15.49 22.01
CA ALA A 76 -13.79 14.93 21.68
C ALA A 76 -14.20 13.86 22.71
N PRO A 77 -15.50 13.52 22.81
CA PRO A 77 -15.94 12.34 23.56
C PRO A 77 -15.28 11.07 23.01
N LEU A 78 -14.78 10.19 23.91
CA LEU A 78 -14.09 8.97 23.50
C LEU A 78 -14.95 8.07 22.60
N ARG A 79 -16.26 7.98 22.85
CA ARG A 79 -17.22 7.25 22.00
C ARG A 79 -17.23 7.75 20.55
N LYS A 80 -17.06 9.06 20.34
CA LYS A 80 -16.99 9.65 19.01
C LYS A 80 -15.66 9.26 18.34
N VAL A 81 -14.56 9.24 19.07
CA VAL A 81 -13.24 8.83 18.54
C VAL A 81 -13.22 7.35 18.19
N THR A 82 -13.67 6.47 19.09
CA THR A 82 -13.75 5.02 18.82
C THR A 82 -14.70 4.68 17.68
N GLY A 83 -15.70 5.53 17.42
CA GLY A 83 -16.57 5.41 16.25
C GLY A 83 -15.88 5.60 14.89
N HIS A 84 -14.63 6.09 14.85
CA HIS A 84 -13.83 6.18 13.62
C HIS A 84 -13.07 4.89 13.31
N VAL A 85 -13.10 3.89 14.19
CA VAL A 85 -12.53 2.57 13.88
C VAL A 85 -13.38 1.92 12.79
N SER A 86 -12.78 1.68 11.63
CA SER A 86 -13.47 1.04 10.51
C SER A 86 -13.57 -0.47 10.73
N ILE A 87 -14.76 -0.92 11.11
CA ILE A 87 -15.08 -2.36 11.19
C ILE A 87 -14.97 -3.00 9.81
N ASP A 88 -15.26 -2.25 8.75
CA ASP A 88 -15.14 -2.71 7.36
C ASP A 88 -13.70 -3.11 7.02
N ILE A 89 -12.69 -2.35 7.49
CA ILE A 89 -11.28 -2.72 7.30
C ILE A 89 -10.96 -4.03 8.03
N LEU A 90 -11.45 -4.23 9.26
CA LEU A 90 -11.22 -5.48 10.00
C LEU A 90 -11.88 -6.68 9.31
N ALA A 91 -13.11 -6.51 8.82
CA ALA A 91 -13.82 -7.53 8.05
C ALA A 91 -13.10 -7.82 6.71
N PHE A 92 -12.60 -6.79 6.04
CA PHE A 92 -11.82 -6.91 4.81
C PHE A 92 -10.51 -7.70 5.04
N LEU A 93 -9.75 -7.36 6.09
CA LEU A 93 -8.54 -8.10 6.48
C LEU A 93 -8.85 -9.58 6.76
N TRP A 94 -9.94 -9.86 7.46
CA TRP A 94 -10.38 -11.23 7.71
C TRP A 94 -10.72 -11.96 6.40
N GLY A 95 -11.41 -11.28 5.48
CA GLY A 95 -11.71 -11.79 4.14
C GLY A 95 -10.45 -12.11 3.33
N ILE A 96 -9.39 -11.29 3.42
CA ILE A 96 -8.10 -11.57 2.77
C ILE A 96 -7.56 -12.93 3.23
N PHE A 97 -7.57 -13.23 4.53
CA PHE A 97 -7.09 -14.51 5.04
C PHE A 97 -7.93 -15.70 4.54
N LEU A 98 -9.26 -15.54 4.44
CA LEU A 98 -10.12 -16.57 3.87
C LEU A 98 -9.82 -16.85 2.39
N VAL A 99 -9.63 -15.79 1.60
CA VAL A 99 -9.29 -15.93 0.17
C VAL A 99 -7.94 -16.63 0.01
N VAL A 100 -6.92 -16.22 0.79
CA VAL A 100 -5.61 -16.85 0.76
C VAL A 100 -5.67 -18.31 1.19
N GLU A 101 -6.44 -18.63 2.23
CA GLU A 101 -6.68 -20.01 2.65
C GLU A 101 -7.32 -20.84 1.54
N GLY A 102 -8.34 -20.29 0.87
CA GLY A 102 -8.97 -20.94 -0.28
C GLY A 102 -7.99 -21.19 -1.43
N LEU A 103 -7.20 -20.18 -1.80
CA LEU A 103 -6.16 -20.28 -2.83
C LEU A 103 -5.08 -21.30 -2.46
N ARG A 104 -4.66 -21.34 -1.19
CA ARG A 104 -3.72 -22.34 -0.69
C ARG A 104 -4.27 -23.75 -0.87
N ARG A 105 -5.54 -23.99 -0.53
CA ARG A 105 -6.19 -25.31 -0.64
C ARG A 105 -6.31 -25.80 -2.09
N VAL A 106 -6.51 -24.90 -3.05
CA VAL A 106 -6.52 -25.26 -4.49
C VAL A 106 -5.11 -25.35 -5.10
N GLY A 107 -4.06 -25.21 -4.28
CA GLY A 107 -2.67 -25.44 -4.68
C GLY A 107 -1.90 -24.19 -5.12
N ALA A 108 -2.45 -22.97 -5.01
CA ALA A 108 -1.77 -21.77 -5.51
C ALA A 108 -0.33 -21.59 -4.97
N VAL A 109 -0.09 -21.95 -3.71
CA VAL A 109 1.25 -21.91 -3.10
C VAL A 109 2.21 -22.87 -3.81
N SER A 110 1.77 -24.09 -4.11
CA SER A 110 2.57 -25.08 -4.85
C SER A 110 2.85 -24.65 -6.29
N TRP A 111 1.90 -23.96 -6.93
CA TRP A 111 2.11 -23.38 -8.26
C TRP A 111 3.17 -22.27 -8.23
N LEU A 112 3.13 -21.39 -7.23
CA LEU A 112 4.17 -20.37 -7.05
C LEU A 112 5.55 -21.00 -6.78
N GLN A 113 5.61 -22.01 -5.92
CA GLN A 113 6.86 -22.76 -5.66
C GLN A 113 7.43 -23.37 -6.95
N ALA A 114 6.59 -23.97 -7.79
CA ALA A 114 7.01 -24.52 -9.08
C ALA A 114 7.55 -23.44 -10.03
N ILE A 115 6.91 -22.27 -10.07
CA ILE A 115 7.38 -21.12 -10.86
C ILE A 115 8.74 -20.63 -10.34
N TYR A 116 8.92 -20.49 -9.03
CA TYR A 116 10.17 -20.00 -8.44
C TYR A 116 11.33 -20.97 -8.64
N ALA A 117 11.05 -22.29 -8.61
CA ALA A 117 12.04 -23.32 -8.89
C ALA A 117 12.55 -23.36 -10.34
N THR A 118 11.96 -22.59 -11.27
CA THR A 118 12.44 -22.51 -12.66
C THR A 118 13.78 -21.80 -12.82
N ALA A 119 14.23 -21.08 -11.79
CA ALA A 119 15.52 -20.40 -11.78
C ALA A 119 16.35 -20.85 -10.56
N PRO A 120 17.69 -20.94 -10.70
CA PRO A 120 18.56 -21.39 -9.60
C PRO A 120 18.44 -20.47 -8.37
N SER A 121 18.26 -21.06 -7.20
CA SER A 121 18.23 -20.34 -5.92
C SER A 121 19.47 -19.46 -5.76
N GLY A 122 19.28 -18.25 -5.22
CA GLY A 122 20.35 -17.27 -5.06
C GLY A 122 20.89 -16.68 -6.38
N SER A 123 20.22 -16.84 -7.51
CA SER A 123 20.56 -16.14 -8.77
C SER A 123 19.72 -14.88 -8.98
N GLY A 124 20.23 -13.92 -9.74
CA GLY A 124 19.45 -12.74 -10.16
C GLY A 124 18.20 -13.11 -10.98
N ALA A 125 18.28 -14.21 -11.74
CA ALA A 125 17.13 -14.77 -12.45
C ALA A 125 16.04 -15.25 -11.47
N HIS A 126 16.41 -15.86 -10.35
CA HIS A 126 15.46 -16.29 -9.33
C HIS A 126 14.75 -15.11 -8.66
N LEU A 127 15.49 -14.07 -8.29
CA LEU A 127 14.89 -12.84 -7.76
C LEU A 127 13.97 -12.18 -8.79
N ALA A 128 14.37 -12.17 -10.07
CA ALA A 128 13.55 -11.65 -11.15
C ALA A 128 12.25 -12.44 -11.34
N THR A 129 12.32 -13.77 -11.34
CA THR A 129 11.14 -14.64 -11.42
C THR A 129 10.18 -14.34 -10.27
N ILE A 130 10.66 -14.30 -9.03
CA ILE A 130 9.82 -13.99 -7.86
C ILE A 130 9.18 -12.60 -7.98
N GLY A 131 9.98 -11.58 -8.24
CA GLY A 131 9.50 -10.20 -8.28
C GLY A 131 8.50 -9.96 -9.41
N VAL A 132 8.74 -10.51 -10.60
CA VAL A 132 7.82 -10.41 -11.73
C VAL A 132 6.53 -11.17 -11.46
N THR A 133 6.59 -12.41 -10.98
CA THR A 133 5.39 -13.18 -10.61
C THR A 133 4.58 -12.46 -9.54
N SER A 134 5.25 -11.90 -8.52
CA SER A 134 4.58 -11.13 -7.48
C SER A 134 3.90 -9.88 -8.02
N ALA A 135 4.52 -9.15 -8.95
CA ALA A 135 3.94 -7.97 -9.57
C ALA A 135 2.67 -8.29 -10.39
N PHE A 136 2.69 -9.38 -11.15
CA PHE A 136 1.50 -9.81 -11.89
C PHE A 136 0.41 -10.33 -10.95
N GLY A 137 0.80 -11.11 -9.93
CA GLY A 137 -0.13 -11.63 -8.94
C GLY A 137 -0.83 -10.51 -8.15
N SER A 138 -0.10 -9.49 -7.70
CA SER A 138 -0.68 -8.38 -6.95
C SER A 138 -1.52 -7.45 -7.81
N ALA A 139 -1.19 -7.28 -9.11
CA ALA A 139 -2.05 -6.58 -10.05
C ALA A 139 -3.45 -7.22 -10.18
N LEU A 140 -3.54 -8.55 -10.00
CA LEU A 140 -4.78 -9.32 -10.13
C LEU A 140 -5.51 -9.51 -8.80
N LEU A 141 -4.77 -9.77 -7.71
CA LEU A 141 -5.32 -10.22 -6.43
C LEU A 141 -5.29 -9.17 -5.31
N ASP A 142 -4.67 -8.00 -5.53
CA ASP A 142 -4.21 -7.07 -4.49
C ASP A 142 -2.84 -7.45 -3.88
N ASN A 143 -2.12 -6.45 -3.36
CA ASN A 143 -0.81 -6.67 -2.75
C ASN A 143 -0.88 -7.46 -1.43
N HIS A 144 -2.00 -7.40 -0.68
CA HIS A 144 -2.13 -8.10 0.59
C HIS A 144 -2.28 -9.63 0.42
N PRO A 145 -3.25 -10.17 -0.35
CA PRO A 145 -3.35 -11.62 -0.56
C PRO A 145 -2.10 -12.19 -1.24
N MET A 146 -1.54 -11.47 -2.21
CA MET A 146 -0.35 -11.91 -2.92
C MET A 146 0.88 -11.98 -2.00
N SER A 147 1.08 -11.00 -1.11
CA SER A 147 2.20 -11.03 -0.16
C SER A 147 2.13 -12.22 0.79
N ILE A 148 0.94 -12.59 1.28
CA ILE A 148 0.78 -13.78 2.13
C ILE A 148 1.06 -15.06 1.32
N LEU A 149 0.57 -15.16 0.09
CA LEU A 149 0.88 -16.31 -0.78
C LEU A 149 2.38 -16.45 -1.04
N ASN A 150 3.08 -15.35 -1.31
CA ASN A 150 4.54 -15.34 -1.46
C ASN A 150 5.25 -15.77 -0.18
N MET A 151 4.81 -15.28 0.98
CA MET A 151 5.38 -15.66 2.28
C MET A 151 5.22 -17.15 2.56
N LEU A 152 4.14 -17.78 2.08
CA LEU A 152 3.93 -19.23 2.18
C LEU A 152 4.71 -20.03 1.12
N ALA A 153 4.98 -19.44 -0.04
CA ALA A 153 5.66 -20.10 -1.16
C ALA A 153 7.19 -20.03 -1.06
N ILE A 154 7.72 -18.96 -0.49
CA ILE A 154 9.16 -18.71 -0.39
C ILE A 154 9.70 -19.34 0.90
N PRO A 155 10.72 -20.22 0.82
CA PRO A 155 11.31 -20.84 2.01
C PRO A 155 12.02 -19.79 2.87
N ASN A 156 11.98 -19.99 4.19
CA ASN A 156 12.74 -19.20 5.15
C ASN A 156 14.08 -19.89 5.42
N ASP A 157 15.06 -19.67 4.54
CA ASP A 157 16.41 -20.26 4.59
C ASP A 157 17.49 -19.30 5.12
N GLY A 158 17.08 -18.12 5.58
CA GLY A 158 17.96 -17.06 6.07
C GLY A 158 18.34 -16.02 5.01
N ASP A 159 18.03 -16.24 3.73
CA ASP A 159 18.17 -15.20 2.70
C ASP A 159 16.87 -14.38 2.60
N ALA A 160 16.95 -13.09 2.94
CA ALA A 160 15.82 -12.19 2.86
C ALA A 160 15.52 -11.72 1.42
N ARG A 161 16.46 -11.87 0.47
CA ARG A 161 16.35 -11.31 -0.88
C ARG A 161 15.15 -11.86 -1.66
N PRO A 162 14.82 -13.16 -1.65
CA PRO A 162 13.59 -13.68 -2.27
C PRO A 162 12.32 -12.98 -1.76
N LEU A 163 12.19 -12.81 -0.44
CA LEU A 163 11.03 -12.14 0.16
C LEU A 163 11.00 -10.65 -0.21
N LEU A 164 12.16 -9.97 -0.21
CA LEU A 164 12.27 -8.58 -0.65
C LEU A 164 11.91 -8.42 -2.13
N ALA A 165 12.33 -9.35 -3.00
CA ALA A 165 11.96 -9.36 -4.41
C ALA A 165 10.43 -9.49 -4.57
N ALA A 166 9.81 -10.38 -3.80
CA ALA A 166 8.37 -10.53 -3.75
C ALA A 166 7.66 -9.25 -3.28
N LEU A 167 8.17 -8.57 -2.25
CA LEU A 167 7.62 -7.31 -1.75
C LEU A 167 7.74 -6.18 -2.78
N VAL A 168 8.92 -6.03 -3.42
CA VAL A 168 9.16 -5.07 -4.51
C VAL A 168 8.16 -5.30 -5.65
N GLY A 169 8.03 -6.55 -6.10
CA GLY A 169 7.04 -6.91 -7.11
C GLY A 169 5.62 -6.59 -6.66
N GLY A 170 5.27 -7.03 -5.46
CA GLY A 170 3.93 -6.92 -4.88
C GLY A 170 3.45 -5.48 -4.76
N ASP A 171 4.33 -4.54 -4.42
CA ASP A 171 4.00 -3.11 -4.30
C ASP A 171 4.07 -2.34 -5.62
N ILE A 172 4.85 -2.83 -6.60
CA ILE A 172 4.91 -2.21 -7.93
C ILE A 172 3.74 -2.68 -8.81
N GLY A 173 3.37 -3.95 -8.72
CA GLY A 173 2.35 -4.63 -9.51
C GLY A 173 0.99 -3.92 -9.64
N PRO A 174 0.40 -3.36 -8.55
CA PRO A 174 -0.89 -2.67 -8.60
C PRO A 174 -0.94 -1.48 -9.56
N ARG A 175 0.21 -1.02 -10.08
CA ARG A 175 0.27 0.00 -11.14
C ARG A 175 -0.20 -0.52 -12.51
N LEU A 176 -0.32 -1.83 -12.73
CA LEU A 176 -0.80 -2.39 -14.01
C LEU A 176 -2.32 -2.34 -14.14
N LEU A 177 -3.05 -2.66 -13.08
CA LEU A 177 -4.51 -2.76 -13.10
C LEU A 177 -5.11 -2.01 -11.91
N PRO A 178 -6.17 -1.20 -12.11
CA PRO A 178 -6.81 -0.47 -11.02
C PRO A 178 -7.36 -1.36 -9.89
N ILE A 179 -7.68 -2.63 -10.19
CA ILE A 179 -8.17 -3.60 -9.21
C ILE A 179 -7.08 -4.12 -8.27
N GLY A 180 -5.81 -4.00 -8.66
CA GLY A 180 -4.69 -4.50 -7.86
C GLY A 180 -4.43 -3.72 -6.57
N SER A 181 -5.16 -2.64 -6.30
CA SER A 181 -5.15 -1.98 -4.99
C SER A 181 -6.45 -1.24 -4.73
N LEU A 182 -6.93 -1.31 -3.49
CA LEU A 182 -8.02 -0.44 -3.00
C LEU A 182 -7.76 1.04 -3.27
N ALA A 183 -6.51 1.50 -3.14
CA ALA A 183 -6.15 2.89 -3.41
C ALA A 183 -6.38 3.26 -4.88
N GLY A 184 -6.09 2.33 -5.80
CA GLY A 184 -6.35 2.49 -7.23
C GLY A 184 -7.84 2.63 -7.52
N LEU A 185 -8.67 1.81 -6.88
CA LEU A 185 -10.13 1.88 -7.02
C LEU A 185 -10.70 3.19 -6.47
N LEU A 186 -10.27 3.62 -5.28
CA LEU A 186 -10.69 4.89 -4.67
C LEU A 186 -10.30 6.09 -5.55
N TRP A 187 -9.10 6.04 -6.14
CA TRP A 187 -8.65 7.08 -7.07
C TRP A 187 -9.48 7.10 -8.36
N MET A 188 -9.78 5.93 -8.94
CA MET A 188 -10.64 5.85 -10.13
C MET A 188 -12.07 6.32 -9.84
N ASP A 189 -12.62 6.03 -8.67
CA ASP A 189 -13.92 6.54 -8.24
C ASP A 189 -13.90 8.07 -8.08
N LEU A 190 -12.86 8.62 -7.45
CA LEU A 190 -12.67 10.07 -7.31
C LEU A 190 -12.60 10.78 -8.68
N LEU A 191 -11.88 10.20 -9.65
CA LEU A 191 -11.79 10.74 -11.01
C LEU A 191 -13.15 10.72 -11.72
N ARG A 192 -13.89 9.61 -11.60
CA ARG A 192 -15.25 9.50 -12.16
C ARG A 192 -16.19 10.56 -11.58
N ARG A 193 -16.17 10.78 -10.26
CA ARG A 193 -16.94 11.85 -9.59
C ARG A 193 -16.54 13.25 -10.05
N SER A 194 -15.30 13.41 -10.50
CA SER A 194 -14.76 14.66 -11.05
C SER A 194 -14.91 14.78 -12.57
N CYS A 195 -15.75 13.93 -13.19
CA CYS A 195 -15.98 13.88 -14.63
C CYS A 195 -14.72 13.62 -15.49
N VAL A 196 -13.68 13.01 -14.91
CA VAL A 196 -12.47 12.59 -15.61
C VAL A 196 -12.52 11.09 -15.80
N SER A 197 -12.55 10.63 -17.06
CA SER A 197 -12.49 9.21 -17.39
C SER A 197 -11.09 8.83 -17.87
N ILE A 198 -10.53 7.79 -17.25
CA ILE A 198 -9.31 7.13 -17.73
C ILE A 198 -9.70 5.73 -18.18
N GLY A 199 -9.53 5.45 -19.46
CA GLY A 199 -9.74 4.11 -20.00
C GLY A 199 -8.69 3.13 -19.46
N ILE A 200 -9.10 1.87 -19.26
CA ILE A 200 -8.22 0.80 -18.77
C ILE A 200 -6.96 0.66 -19.65
N GLY A 201 -7.08 0.78 -20.97
CA GLY A 201 -5.93 0.74 -21.88
C GLY A 201 -4.90 1.87 -21.67
N ARG A 202 -5.37 3.08 -21.31
CA ARG A 202 -4.47 4.20 -20.98
C ARG A 202 -3.77 3.96 -19.63
N PHE A 203 -4.52 3.44 -18.66
CA PHE A 203 -3.97 3.05 -17.36
C PHE A 203 -2.89 1.98 -17.53
N LEU A 204 -3.19 0.89 -18.24
CA LEU A 204 -2.24 -0.18 -18.54
C LEU A 204 -0.99 0.35 -19.24
N ARG A 205 -1.14 1.17 -20.29
CA ARG A 205 0.02 1.72 -21.02
C ARG A 205 0.94 2.53 -20.10
N LEU A 206 0.38 3.44 -19.30
CA LEU A 206 1.16 4.24 -18.35
C LEU A 206 1.76 3.36 -17.23
N GLY A 207 0.97 2.45 -16.70
CA GLY A 207 1.35 1.47 -15.69
C GLY A 207 2.55 0.65 -16.12
N THR A 208 2.50 0.06 -17.32
CA THR A 208 3.59 -0.74 -17.89
C THR A 208 4.85 0.08 -18.13
N VAL A 209 4.74 1.30 -18.66
CA VAL A 209 5.89 2.19 -18.91
C VAL A 209 6.60 2.55 -17.60
N VAL A 210 5.88 2.69 -16.49
CA VAL A 210 6.47 2.96 -15.18
C VAL A 210 6.94 1.68 -14.50
N LEU A 211 6.15 0.60 -14.57
CA LEU A 211 6.42 -0.64 -13.88
C LEU A 211 7.71 -1.29 -14.37
N ILE A 212 7.88 -1.46 -15.69
CA ILE A 212 9.03 -2.19 -16.24
C ILE A 212 10.37 -1.61 -15.76
N PRO A 213 10.68 -0.31 -15.95
CA PRO A 213 11.96 0.23 -15.52
C PRO A 213 12.11 0.24 -14.00
N THR A 214 11.04 0.53 -13.26
CA THR A 214 11.09 0.57 -11.79
C THR A 214 11.35 -0.82 -11.21
N LEU A 215 10.64 -1.83 -11.69
CA LEU A 215 10.78 -3.21 -11.25
C LEU A 215 12.15 -3.77 -11.63
N ALA A 216 12.58 -3.56 -12.89
CA ALA A 216 13.89 -4.02 -13.36
C ALA A 216 15.03 -3.40 -12.54
N LEU A 217 15.02 -2.07 -12.36
CA LEU A 217 16.05 -1.39 -11.58
C LEU A 217 16.06 -1.83 -10.11
N SER A 218 14.88 -1.98 -9.49
CA SER A 218 14.77 -2.41 -8.09
C SER A 218 15.31 -3.82 -7.88
N LEU A 219 15.01 -4.75 -8.81
CA LEU A 219 15.49 -6.13 -8.74
C LEU A 219 16.99 -6.23 -9.07
N LEU A 220 17.50 -5.41 -9.98
CA LEU A 220 18.93 -5.33 -10.26
C LEU A 220 19.72 -4.81 -9.05
N LEU A 221 19.21 -3.77 -8.39
CA LEU A 221 19.82 -3.25 -7.16
C LEU A 221 19.76 -4.30 -6.05
N LEU A 222 18.62 -4.98 -5.87
CA LEU A 222 18.47 -6.05 -4.89
C LEU A 222 19.41 -7.24 -5.15
N TRP A 223 19.66 -7.57 -6.42
CA TRP A 223 20.61 -8.59 -6.82
C TRP A 223 22.07 -8.20 -6.53
N GLY A 224 22.39 -6.92 -6.69
CA GLY A 224 23.73 -6.39 -6.42
C GLY A 224 24.05 -6.19 -4.93
N LEU A 225 23.07 -6.35 -4.04
CA LEU A 225 23.21 -6.34 -2.58
C LEU A 225 23.54 -7.74 -2.04
#